data_AF-A0A967PU11-F1
#
_entry.id   AF-A0A967PU11-F1
#
_cell.length_a   1.000
_cell.length_b   1.000
_cell.length_c   1.000
_cell.angle_alpha   90.00
_cell.angle_beta   90.00
_cell.angle_gamma   90.00
#
_symmetry.space_group_name_H-M   'P 1'
#
loop_
_entity.id
_entity.type
_entity.pdbx_description
1 polymer ?
#
loop_
_entity_poly.entity_id
_entity_poly.type
_entity_poly.pdbx_seq_one_letter_code
_entity_poly.pdbx_strand_id
1 'polypeptide(L)' 'SVLPDKDAEIVVYGTNEACVMAKSAVDHLEKVGYQNVSLFTAGMMGWMEAGLALEFGRSS' A
#
# COMPACT_ATOMS: atom_id res chain seq x y z
N SER A 1 -11.34 -12.77 -9.38
CA SER A 1 -10.24 -11.85 -9.03
C SER A 1 -10.84 -10.48 -8.76
N VAL A 2 -10.43 -9.77 -7.70
CA VAL A 2 -10.96 -8.42 -7.36
C VAL A 2 -10.33 -7.34 -8.26
N LEU A 3 -9.10 -7.54 -8.70
CA LEU A 3 -8.40 -6.69 -9.66
C LEU A 3 -7.91 -7.58 -10.81
N PRO A 4 -8.61 -7.63 -11.96
CA PRO A 4 -8.20 -8.45 -13.10
C PRO A 4 -7.19 -7.75 -14.01
N ASP A 5 -7.16 -6.42 -14.02
CA ASP A 5 -6.23 -5.60 -14.80
C ASP A 5 -4.83 -5.63 -14.20
N LYS A 6 -3.84 -6.06 -14.99
CA LYS A 6 -2.43 -6.22 -14.57
C LYS A 6 -1.61 -4.93 -14.68
N ASP A 7 -2.13 -3.94 -15.39
CA ASP A 7 -1.48 -2.65 -15.59
C ASP A 7 -2.00 -1.58 -14.62
N ALA A 8 -3.01 -1.92 -13.81
CA ALA A 8 -3.56 -1.07 -12.77
C ALA A 8 -2.46 -0.55 -11.83
N GLU A 9 -2.52 0.74 -11.49
CA GLU A 9 -1.65 1.35 -10.49
C GLU A 9 -1.98 0.81 -9.10
N ILE A 10 -0.97 0.28 -8.41
CA ILE A 10 -1.09 -0.24 -7.07
C ILE A 10 -0.05 0.43 -6.18
N VAL A 11 -0.52 1.19 -5.19
CA VAL A 11 0.32 1.76 -4.13
C VAL A 11 0.12 0.92 -2.87
N VAL A 12 1.14 0.16 -2.50
CA VAL A 12 1.17 -0.63 -1.26
C VAL A 12 1.71 0.25 -0.13
N TYR A 13 1.16 0.10 1.07
CA TYR A 13 1.71 0.73 2.27
C TYR A 13 1.54 -0.17 3.49
N GLY A 14 2.42 0.02 4.47
CA GLY A 14 2.33 -0.61 5.78
C GLY A 14 2.26 0.43 6.89
N THR A 15 2.61 0.05 8.12
CA THR A 15 2.66 1.00 9.24
C THR A 15 3.72 2.07 9.06
N ASN A 16 4.93 1.67 8.65
CA ASN A 16 6.12 2.51 8.48
C ASN A 16 7.19 1.77 7.64
N GLU A 17 8.38 2.35 7.53
CA GLU A 17 9.49 1.81 6.74
C GLU A 17 9.95 0.42 7.18
N ALA A 18 9.75 0.04 8.45
CA ALA A 18 10.12 -1.26 8.98
C ALA A 18 9.08 -2.37 8.68
N CYS A 19 7.96 -2.04 8.03
CA CYS A 19 6.92 -3.01 7.71
C CYS A 19 7.39 -4.02 6.65
N VAL A 20 7.78 -5.21 7.09
CA VAL A 20 8.21 -6.32 6.21
C VAL A 20 7.06 -6.83 5.35
N MET A 21 5.83 -6.84 5.89
CA MET A 21 4.65 -7.31 5.17
C MET A 21 4.34 -6.47 3.93
N ALA A 22 4.51 -5.15 4.00
CA ALA A 22 4.30 -4.27 2.86
C ALA A 22 5.30 -4.55 1.72
N LYS A 23 6.57 -4.81 2.06
CA LYS A 23 7.59 -5.21 1.08
C LYS A 23 7.26 -6.55 0.43
N SER A 24 6.92 -7.55 1.26
CA SER A 24 6.52 -8.89 0.79
C SER A 24 5.29 -8.85 -0.14
N ALA A 25 4.34 -7.93 0.12
CA ALA A 25 3.18 -7.74 -0.74
C ALA A 25 3.56 -7.19 -2.13
N VAL A 26 4.50 -6.24 -2.20
CA VAL A 26 5.04 -5.74 -3.48
C VAL A 26 5.70 -6.87 -4.25
N ASP A 27 6.63 -7.61 -3.62
CA ASP A 27 7.32 -8.75 -4.24
C ASP A 27 6.32 -9.78 -4.78
N HIS A 28 5.25 -10.05 -4.03
CA HIS A 28 4.21 -10.97 -4.46
C HIS A 28 3.44 -10.46 -5.67
N LEU A 29 3.02 -9.19 -5.67
CA LEU A 29 2.27 -8.58 -6.77
C LEU A 29 3.07 -8.57 -8.07
N GLU A 30 4.34 -8.19 -8.01
CA GLU A 30 5.26 -8.25 -9.14
C GLU A 30 5.42 -9.68 -9.65
N LYS A 31 5.61 -10.65 -8.74
CA LYS A 31 5.75 -12.07 -9.08
C LYS A 31 4.53 -12.65 -9.80
N VAL A 32 3.33 -12.15 -9.50
CA VAL A 32 2.08 -12.60 -10.15
C VAL A 32 1.68 -11.73 -11.35
N GLY A 33 2.58 -10.86 -11.82
CA GLY A 33 2.48 -10.18 -13.11
C GLY A 33 1.85 -8.78 -13.08
N TYR A 34 1.71 -8.15 -11.92
CA TYR A 34 1.38 -6.72 -11.87
C TYR A 34 2.65 -5.90 -12.15
N GLN A 35 2.56 -4.93 -13.05
CA GLN A 35 3.74 -4.19 -13.51
C GLN A 35 3.84 -2.77 -12.94
N ASN A 36 2.72 -2.21 -12.50
CA ASN A 36 2.64 -0.85 -11.97
C ASN A 36 2.43 -0.85 -10.45
N VAL A 37 3.43 -1.37 -9.72
CA VAL A 37 3.39 -1.51 -8.27
C VAL A 37 4.41 -0.58 -7.63
N SER A 38 4.00 0.16 -6.60
CA SER A 38 4.88 1.02 -5.81
C SER A 38 4.67 0.83 -4.32
N LEU A 39 5.71 1.12 -3.53
CA LEU A 39 5.66 1.11 -2.07
C LEU A 39 5.69 2.54 -1.54
N PHE A 40 4.66 2.95 -0.82
CA PHE A 40 4.72 4.15 0.01
C PHE A 40 5.45 3.81 1.32
N THR A 41 6.79 3.91 1.28
CA THR A 41 7.69 3.43 2.35
C THR A 41 7.45 4.07 3.70
N ALA A 42 7.10 5.36 3.74
CA ALA A 42 6.82 6.06 5.00
C ALA A 42 5.56 5.52 5.71
N GLY A 43 4.69 4.82 4.98
CA GLY A 43 3.53 4.13 5.52
C GLY A 43 2.51 5.07 6.17
N MET A 44 1.60 4.48 6.94
CA MET A 44 0.57 5.20 7.68
C MET A 44 1.18 6.25 8.63
N MET A 45 2.31 5.96 9.27
CA MET A 45 2.99 6.92 10.15
C MET A 45 3.42 8.18 9.39
N GLY A 46 4.06 8.04 8.23
CA GLY A 46 4.44 9.18 7.40
C GLY A 46 3.24 9.99 6.91
N TRP A 47 2.12 9.31 6.60
CA TRP A 47 0.88 9.99 6.24
C TRP A 47 0.35 10.87 7.38
N MET A 48 0.36 10.35 8.61
CA MET A 48 -0.06 11.07 9.81
C MET A 48 0.88 12.23 10.15
N GLU A 49 2.20 12.00 10.08
CA GLU A 49 3.23 13.02 10.35
C GLU A 49 3.16 14.18 9.35
N ALA A 50 2.77 13.90 8.10
CA ALA A 50 2.52 14.92 7.09
C ALA A 50 1.22 15.72 7.33
N GLY A 51 0.41 15.38 8.34
CA GLY A 51 -0.84 16.06 8.65
C GLY A 51 -1.93 15.87 7.58
N LEU A 52 -1.85 14.80 6.80
CA LEU A 52 -2.83 14.49 5.77
C LEU A 52 -4.12 13.91 6.37
N ALA A 53 -5.22 14.04 5.64
CA ALA A 53 -6.53 13.59 6.11
C ALA A 53 -6.55 12.07 6.34
N LEU A 54 -7.25 11.67 7.40
CA LEU A 54 -7.52 10.28 7.74
C LEU A 54 -9.02 10.02 7.71
N GLU A 55 -9.41 8.88 7.17
CA GLU A 55 -10.76 8.37 7.31
C GLU A 55 -10.82 7.43 8.51
N PHE A 56 -11.78 7.68 9.39
CA PHE A 56 -12.10 6.76 10.48
C PHE A 56 -13.40 6.06 10.13
N GLY A 57 -13.47 4.75 10.39
CA GLY A 57 -14.72 4.01 10.24
C GLY A 57 -15.82 4.69 11.06
N ARG A 58 -17.01 4.86 10.48
CA ARG A 58 -18.15 5.42 11.22
C ARG A 58 -18.38 4.57 12.47
N SER A 59 -18.14 5.18 13.63
CA SER A 59 -18.65 4.65 14.89
C SER A 59 -20.16 4.87 14.88
N SER A 60 -20.93 3.80 15.00
CA SER A 60 -22.39 3.86 15.20
C SER A 60 -22.74 4.66 16.45
#